data_AF-A0A924S6F3-F1
#
_entry.id   AF-A0A924S6F3-F1
#
_cell.length_a   1.000
_cell.length_b   1.000
_cell.length_c   1.000
_cell.angle_alpha   90.00
_cell.angle_beta   90.00
_cell.angle_gamma   90.00
#
_symmetry.space_group_name_H-M   'P 1'
#
loop_
_entity.id
_entity.type
_entity.pdbx_description
1 polymer ?
#
loop_
_entity_poly.entity_id
_entity_poly.type
_entity_poly.pdbx_seq_one_letter_code
_entity_poly.pdbx_strand_id
1 'polypeptide(L)'
;MPSRSTHLDEDTDLLVAETAKLEDRNPSQIMAAAVRWYLHLTPGARDAMRRIEAIGAPAVEEIGWTLSRALLEREYATLVRQGARSLKTTLTAEASEAEIMAEATRMTRRPARAD
;
A
#
# COMPACT_ATOMS: atom_id res chain seq x y z
N MET A 1 -6.81 2.59 -33.19
CA MET A 1 -6.08 3.20 -32.05
C MET A 1 -7.12 3.70 -31.07
N PRO A 2 -7.14 3.29 -29.78
CA PRO A 2 -8.13 3.83 -28.86
C PRO A 2 -7.73 5.25 -28.44
N SER A 3 -8.73 6.13 -28.42
CA SER A 3 -8.61 7.56 -28.18
C SER A 3 -8.06 7.87 -26.78
N ARG A 4 -6.86 8.44 -26.72
CA ARG A 4 -6.31 9.06 -25.50
C ARG A 4 -7.04 10.39 -25.26
N SER A 5 -7.59 10.56 -24.07
CA SER A 5 -8.21 11.82 -23.65
C SER A 5 -7.16 12.93 -23.67
N THR A 6 -7.43 13.99 -24.43
CA THR A 6 -6.55 15.13 -24.78
C THR A 6 -6.20 16.06 -23.59
N HIS A 7 -6.27 15.56 -22.35
CA HIS A 7 -6.27 16.37 -21.13
C HIS A 7 -5.32 15.87 -20.03
N LEU A 8 -4.48 14.87 -20.32
CA LEU A 8 -3.44 14.42 -19.39
C LEU A 8 -2.12 15.08 -19.77
N ASP A 9 -1.40 15.59 -18.77
CA ASP A 9 0.01 15.92 -18.97
C ASP A 9 0.83 14.65 -19.22
N GLU A 10 1.99 14.82 -19.86
CA GLU A 10 2.84 13.72 -20.30
C GLU A 10 3.34 12.88 -19.13
N ASP A 11 3.60 13.51 -17.99
CA ASP A 11 4.05 12.86 -16.76
C ASP A 11 2.97 11.94 -16.18
N THR A 12 1.71 12.37 -16.17
CA THR A 12 0.59 11.53 -15.71
C THR A 12 0.35 10.35 -16.65
N ASP A 13 0.46 10.53 -17.98
CA ASP A 13 0.29 9.43 -18.93
C ASP A 13 1.41 8.37 -18.76
N LEU A 14 2.65 8.80 -18.51
CA LEU A 14 3.77 7.91 -18.19
C LEU A 14 3.50 7.13 -16.90
N LEU A 15 3.13 7.81 -15.81
CA LEU A 15 2.86 7.17 -14.51
C LEU A 15 1.74 6.13 -14.61
N VAL A 16 0.66 6.45 -15.34
CA VAL A 16 -0.47 5.54 -15.56
C VAL A 16 -0.05 4.34 -16.39
N ALA A 17 0.77 4.54 -17.43
CA ALA A 17 1.28 3.46 -18.27
C ALA A 17 2.22 2.52 -17.51
N GLU A 18 3.08 3.05 -16.63
CA GLU A 18 3.97 2.25 -15.79
C GLU A 18 3.18 1.45 -14.75
N THR A 19 2.24 2.10 -14.07
CA THR A 19 1.37 1.44 -13.07
C THR A 19 0.53 0.33 -13.71
N ALA A 20 0.00 0.58 -14.91
CA ALA A 20 -0.76 -0.41 -15.67
C ALA A 20 0.05 -1.68 -15.97
N LYS A 21 1.34 -1.54 -16.29
CA LYS A 21 2.25 -2.68 -16.50
C LYS A 21 2.52 -3.43 -15.19
N LEU A 22 2.74 -2.72 -14.09
CA LEU A 22 3.01 -3.32 -12.78
C LEU A 22 1.82 -4.12 -12.24
N GLU A 23 0.60 -3.64 -12.48
CA GLU A 23 -0.63 -4.29 -12.01
C GLU A 23 -1.25 -5.28 -13.01
N ASP A 24 -0.66 -5.48 -14.20
CA ASP A 24 -1.25 -6.25 -15.31
C ASP A 24 -2.68 -5.80 -15.66
N ARG A 25 -2.88 -4.48 -15.75
CA ARG A 25 -4.17 -3.83 -16.00
C ARG A 25 -4.09 -2.89 -17.19
N ASN A 26 -5.24 -2.58 -17.79
CA ASN A 26 -5.29 -1.56 -18.84
C ASN A 26 -5.13 -0.15 -18.22
N PRO A 27 -4.40 0.80 -18.84
CA PRO A 27 -4.31 2.19 -18.41
C PRO A 27 -5.64 2.85 -18.06
N SER A 28 -6.70 2.57 -18.83
CA SER A 28 -8.06 3.06 -18.55
C SER A 28 -8.63 2.53 -17.23
N GLN A 29 -8.28 1.30 -16.83
CA GLN A 29 -8.69 0.72 -15.56
C GLN A 29 -7.93 1.33 -14.37
N ILE A 30 -6.66 1.67 -14.56
CA ILE A 30 -5.87 2.41 -13.58
C ILE A 30 -6.47 3.80 -13.38
N MET A 31 -6.72 4.53 -14.47
CA MET A 31 -7.35 5.86 -14.42
C MET A 31 -8.70 5.82 -13.71
N ALA A 32 -9.57 4.87 -14.08
CA ALA A 32 -10.87 4.71 -13.45
C ALA A 32 -10.76 4.36 -11.96
N ALA A 33 -9.75 3.58 -11.55
CA ALA A 33 -9.50 3.27 -10.15
C ALA A 33 -9.01 4.50 -9.36
N ALA A 34 -8.10 5.28 -9.93
CA ALA A 34 -7.61 6.53 -9.34
C ALA A 34 -8.75 7.54 -9.12
N VAL A 35 -9.59 7.75 -10.14
CA VAL A 35 -10.77 8.62 -10.04
C VAL A 35 -11.74 8.12 -8.98
N ARG A 36 -12.06 6.82 -8.98
CA ARG A 36 -12.93 6.24 -7.95
C ARG A 36 -12.35 6.47 -6.56
N TRP A 37 -11.06 6.19 -6.35
CA TRP A 37 -10.40 6.39 -5.07
C TRP A 37 -10.52 7.86 -4.60
N TYR A 38 -10.23 8.83 -5.47
CA TYR A 38 -10.34 10.25 -5.16
C TYR A 38 -11.77 10.66 -4.76
N LEU A 39 -12.78 10.11 -5.45
CA LEU A 39 -14.19 10.40 -5.13
C LEU A 39 -14.64 9.80 -3.80
N HIS A 40 -14.06 8.68 -3.37
CA HIS A 40 -14.36 8.04 -2.08
C HIS A 40 -13.70 8.74 -0.88
N LEU A 41 -12.75 9.65 -1.11
CA LEU A 41 -12.18 10.46 -0.03
C LEU A 41 -13.26 11.38 0.59
N THR A 42 -13.14 11.64 1.89
CA THR A 42 -13.96 12.67 2.53
C THR A 42 -13.59 14.06 1.99
N PRO A 43 -14.49 15.06 2.08
CA PRO A 43 -14.16 16.43 1.68
C PRO A 43 -12.87 16.96 2.34
N GLY A 44 -12.73 16.73 3.65
CA GLY A 44 -11.52 17.12 4.39
C GLY A 44 -10.25 16.42 3.92
N ALA A 45 -10.33 15.14 3.51
CA ALA A 45 -9.18 14.41 2.97
C ALA A 45 -8.76 14.95 1.58
N ARG A 46 -9.73 15.31 0.72
CA ARG A 46 -9.43 15.96 -0.56
C ARG A 46 -8.77 17.33 -0.37
N ASP A 47 -9.26 18.12 0.59
CA ASP A 47 -8.69 19.42 0.88
C ASP A 47 -7.29 19.31 1.49
N ALA A 48 -7.05 18.32 2.35
CA ALA A 48 -5.71 18.01 2.85
C ALA A 48 -4.74 17.67 1.72
N MET A 49 -5.14 16.79 0.79
CA MET A 49 -4.31 16.45 -0.38
C MET A 49 -3.94 17.68 -1.22
N ARG A 50 -4.92 18.55 -1.53
CA ARG A 50 -4.64 19.79 -2.28
C ARG A 50 -3.66 20.70 -1.57
N ARG A 51 -3.75 20.80 -0.24
CA ARG A 51 -2.79 21.58 0.57
C ARG A 51 -1.39 20.98 0.52
N ILE A 52 -1.30 19.65 0.51
CA ILE A 52 -0.02 18.93 0.40
C ILE A 52 0.61 19.16 -0.97
N GLU A 53 -0.17 19.03 -2.05
CA GLU A 53 0.27 19.35 -3.41
C GLU A 53 0.79 20.80 -3.52
N ALA A 54 0.12 21.74 -2.86
CA ALA A 54 0.54 23.14 -2.82
C ALA A 54 1.87 23.40 -2.09
N ILE A 55 2.32 22.48 -1.22
CA ILE A 55 3.64 22.55 -0.55
C ILE A 55 4.75 22.14 -1.52
N GLY A 56 4.45 21.26 -2.48
CA GLY A 56 5.35 20.82 -3.55
C GLY A 56 5.65 19.32 -3.53
N ALA A 57 6.29 18.85 -4.60
CA ALA A 57 6.55 17.43 -4.86
C ALA A 57 7.20 16.65 -3.69
N PRO A 58 8.19 17.20 -2.94
CA PRO A 58 8.78 16.47 -1.81
C PRO A 58 7.78 16.12 -0.71
N ALA A 59 6.81 17.00 -0.43
CA ALA A 59 5.79 16.76 0.58
C ALA A 59 4.80 15.68 0.12
N VAL A 60 4.52 15.60 -1.17
CA VAL A 60 3.68 14.55 -1.77
C VAL A 60 4.34 13.19 -1.62
N GLU A 61 5.64 13.08 -1.89
CA GLU A 61 6.39 11.82 -1.73
C GLU A 61 6.45 11.36 -0.27
N GLU A 62 6.79 12.26 0.65
CA GLU A 62 6.87 11.95 2.09
C GLU A 62 5.53 11.46 2.66
N ILE A 63 4.43 12.10 2.24
CA ILE A 63 3.09 11.73 2.68
C ILE A 63 2.63 10.46 2.00
N GLY A 64 2.96 10.26 0.72
CA GLY A 64 2.70 9.00 0.01
C GLY A 64 3.36 7.81 0.72
N TRP A 65 4.61 7.98 1.14
CA TRP A 65 5.34 7.01 1.97
C TRP A 65 4.65 6.75 3.31
N THR A 66 4.30 7.82 4.04
CA THR A 66 3.66 7.73 5.35
C THR A 66 2.28 7.06 5.29
N LEU A 67 1.48 7.40 4.28
CA LEU A 67 0.16 6.81 4.04
C LEU A 67 0.27 5.32 3.72
N SER A 68 1.21 4.97 2.83
CA SER A 68 1.45 3.57 2.43
C SER A 68 1.85 2.73 3.63
N ARG A 69 2.77 3.24 4.47
CA ARG A 69 3.17 2.57 5.72
C ARG A 69 1.99 2.38 6.67
N ALA A 70 1.19 3.42 6.90
CA ALA A 70 0.01 3.33 7.77
C ALA A 70 -1.03 2.32 7.25
N LEU A 71 -1.23 2.24 5.94
CA LEU A 71 -2.12 1.26 5.32
C LEU A 71 -1.59 -0.17 5.51
N LEU A 72 -0.30 -0.40 5.25
CA LEU A 72 0.35 -1.70 5.46
C LEU A 72 0.29 -2.14 6.93
N GLU A 73 0.57 -1.23 7.88
CA GLU A 73 0.47 -1.51 9.31
C GLU A 73 -0.97 -1.88 9.72
N ARG A 74 -1.97 -1.17 9.19
CA ARG A 74 -3.38 -1.45 9.45
C ARG A 74 -3.83 -2.78 8.84
N GLU A 75 -3.41 -3.08 7.62
CA GLU A 75 -3.73 -4.33 6.92
C GLU A 75 -3.07 -5.50 7.64
N TYR A 76 -1.79 -5.38 8.00
CA TYR A 76 -1.10 -6.35 8.85
C TYR A 76 -1.85 -6.58 10.16
N ALA A 77 -2.21 -5.53 10.89
CA ALA A 77 -2.97 -5.66 12.14
C ALA A 77 -4.34 -6.33 11.91
N THR A 78 -4.96 -6.11 10.76
CA THR A 78 -6.25 -6.73 10.40
C THR A 78 -6.08 -8.21 10.04
N LEU A 79 -5.07 -8.56 9.25
CA LEU A 79 -4.71 -9.94 8.92
C LEU A 79 -4.28 -10.71 10.16
N VAL A 80 -3.55 -10.09 11.09
CA VAL A 80 -3.25 -10.65 12.40
C VAL A 80 -4.56 -10.90 13.17
N ARG A 81 -5.46 -9.91 13.28
CA ARG A 81 -6.75 -10.12 13.97
C ARG A 81 -7.63 -11.19 13.32
N GLN A 82 -7.62 -11.30 11.99
CA GLN A 82 -8.48 -12.22 11.23
C GLN A 82 -7.89 -13.64 11.11
N GLY A 83 -6.57 -13.78 10.99
CA GLY A 83 -5.88 -15.03 10.68
C GLY A 83 -4.88 -15.50 11.73
N ALA A 84 -4.44 -14.66 12.67
CA ALA A 84 -3.48 -15.08 13.71
C ALA A 84 -4.06 -16.00 14.79
N ARG A 85 -5.27 -16.57 14.61
CA ARG A 85 -5.66 -17.76 15.40
C ARG A 85 -4.70 -18.93 15.13
N SER A 86 -4.02 -18.98 13.98
CA SER A 86 -2.99 -19.98 13.64
C SER A 86 -1.55 -19.51 13.90
N LEU A 87 -1.30 -18.21 14.03
CA LEU A 87 -0.02 -17.64 14.49
C LEU A 87 0.04 -17.63 16.02
N LYS A 88 -0.22 -18.78 16.65
CA LYS A 88 0.07 -18.94 18.07
C LYS A 88 1.58 -18.88 18.24
N THR A 89 2.05 -17.82 18.89
CA THR A 89 3.37 -17.80 19.50
C THR A 89 3.36 -18.82 20.66
N THR A 90 4.40 -19.63 20.73
CA THR A 90 4.66 -20.53 21.88
C THR A 90 5.46 -19.85 22.99
N LEU A 91 5.77 -18.56 22.86
CA LEU A 91 6.52 -17.81 23.86
C LEU A 91 5.65 -17.57 25.10
N THR A 92 6.22 -17.87 26.26
CA THR A 92 5.66 -17.50 27.57
C THR A 92 6.08 -16.08 27.94
N ALA A 93 5.48 -15.52 29.00
CA ALA A 93 5.83 -14.19 29.49
C ALA A 93 7.27 -14.10 30.03
N GLU A 94 7.90 -15.24 30.36
CA GLU A 94 9.28 -15.33 30.85
C GLU A 94 10.29 -15.73 29.76
N ALA A 95 9.90 -15.69 28.49
CA ALA A 95 10.78 -16.07 27.38
C ALA A 95 12.05 -15.22 27.37
N SER A 96 13.19 -15.90 27.22
CA SER A 96 14.50 -15.28 27.06
C SER A 96 14.65 -14.58 25.71
N GLU A 97 15.61 -13.65 25.63
CA GLU A 97 15.91 -12.91 24.39
C GLU A 97 16.23 -13.86 23.21
N ALA A 98 16.93 -14.96 23.48
CA ALA A 98 17.25 -15.96 22.48
C ALA A 98 15.98 -16.67 21.93
N GLU A 99 15.01 -16.97 22.79
CA GLU A 99 13.74 -17.58 22.40
C GLU A 99 12.88 -16.62 21.58
N ILE A 100 12.86 -15.34 21.97
CA ILE A 100 12.17 -14.28 21.21
C ILE A 100 12.75 -14.17 19.79
N MET A 101 14.08 -14.15 19.66
CA MET A 101 14.76 -14.06 18.37
C MET A 101 14.55 -15.30 17.49
N ALA A 102 14.55 -16.49 18.09
CA ALA A 102 14.26 -17.74 17.37
C ALA A 102 12.83 -17.75 16.83
N GLU A 103 11.86 -17.31 17.63
CA GLU A 103 10.46 -17.24 17.23
C GLU A 103 10.21 -16.17 16.16
N ALA A 104 10.82 -14.99 16.28
CA ALA A 104 10.75 -13.95 15.25
C ALA A 104 11.29 -14.46 13.91
N THR A 105 12.38 -15.22 13.93
CA THR A 105 12.95 -15.86 12.75
C THR A 105 12.00 -16.91 12.17
N ARG A 106 11.35 -17.71 13.01
CA ARG A 106 10.37 -18.72 12.57
C ARG A 106 9.16 -18.07 11.88
N MET A 107 8.61 -17.01 12.46
CA MET A 107 7.43 -16.32 11.95
C MET A 107 7.68 -15.55 10.65
N THR A 108 8.93 -15.15 10.39
CA THR A 108 9.33 -14.38 9.20
C THR A 108 9.88 -15.25 8.07
N ARG A 109 10.12 -16.55 8.30
CA ARG A 109 10.50 -17.48 7.23
C ARG A 109 9.31 -17.72 6.30
N ARG A 110 9.54 -17.49 5.00
CA ARG A 110 8.63 -17.91 3.95
C ARG A 110 8.53 -19.44 3.97
N PRO A 111 7.33 -20.05 3.99
CA PRO A 111 7.24 -21.50 3.85
C PRO A 111 7.92 -21.90 2.54
N ALA A 112 8.73 -22.96 2.58
CA ALA A 112 9.25 -23.55 1.36
C ALA A 112 8.06 -23.88 0.46
N ARG A 113 8.12 -23.43 -0.79
CA ARG A 113 7.07 -23.70 -1.78
C ARG A 113 6.94 -25.21 -1.87
N ALA A 114 5.77 -25.75 -1.53
CA ALA A 114 5.46 -27.14 -1.82
C ALA A 114 5.25 -27.19 -3.33
N ASP A 115 6.18 -27.81 -4.03
CA ASP A 115 6.03 -28.20 -5.44
C ASP A 115 4.97 -29.30 -5.58
#